data_AF-A0A242CV16-F1
#
_entry.id   AF-A0A242CV16-F1
#
_cell.length_a   1.000
_cell.length_b   1.000
_cell.length_c   1.000
_cell.angle_alpha   90.00
_cell.angle_beta   90.00
_cell.angle_gamma   90.00
#
_symmetry.space_group_name_H-M   'P 1'
#
loop_
_entity.id
_entity.type
_entity.pdbx_description
1 polymer ?
#
loop_
_entity_poly.entity_id
_entity_poly.type
_entity_poly.pdbx_seq_one_letter_code
_entity_poly.pdbx_strand_id
1 'polypeptide(L)'
;MNELIKPDTIIHIDYTPSTISIQNEAELAKLVENTVKHYKSLTFTEGDIQGAKDARTSLNNIIKLLDAKRKEVKKGYSEPLDAFEDKIKEFVSQIDQAKEGIAQSLEKFETQEREGRQEKVQAKVNELCSVVGVDPEQIEILDQWTNKGAFTLAKGELKAAIVKEITEKINEIVSEKQTLAANKQVIENYAEAMGLDPVSWVRWIDQGHELQEVIDQIKQVVAEKQRRLAAAAKVIQEVEQNEPVRSMRHDEETGEILENSVKKNEIVKDGKTVTLKLRGTDDQFFLLNKSIVEFGIEVVKVSE
;
A
#
# COMPACT_ATOMS: atom_id res chain seq x y z
N MET A 1 -45.58 -1.23 -16.64
CA MET A 1 -45.73 -0.28 -17.76
C MET A 1 -45.97 1.09 -17.12
N ASN A 2 -45.25 2.14 -17.50
CA ASN A 2 -45.33 3.42 -16.80
C ASN A 2 -46.66 4.11 -17.19
N GLU A 3 -47.59 4.26 -16.23
CA GLU A 3 -48.96 4.72 -16.51
C GLU A 3 -49.03 6.21 -16.87
N LEU A 4 -47.97 6.96 -16.58
CA LEU A 4 -47.90 8.42 -16.74
C LEU A 4 -47.45 8.88 -18.13
N ILE A 5 -46.72 8.04 -18.87
CA ILE A 5 -46.28 8.36 -20.24
C ILE A 5 -47.02 7.44 -21.20
N LYS A 6 -48.08 7.97 -21.80
CA LYS A 6 -48.77 7.27 -22.89
C LYS A 6 -47.89 7.30 -24.14
N PRO A 7 -47.85 6.24 -24.96
CA PRO A 7 -47.07 6.20 -26.20
C PRO A 7 -47.36 7.38 -27.15
N ASP A 8 -48.57 7.92 -27.07
CA ASP A 8 -49.07 9.02 -27.90
C ASP A 8 -49.04 10.39 -27.20
N THR A 9 -48.20 10.57 -26.18
CA THR A 9 -48.07 11.87 -25.50
C THR A 9 -47.42 12.87 -26.45
N ILE A 10 -48.23 13.77 -27.02
CA ILE A 10 -47.79 14.83 -27.93
C ILE A 10 -47.75 16.15 -27.18
N ILE A 11 -46.63 16.87 -27.28
CA ILE A 11 -46.49 18.22 -26.75
C ILE A 11 -47.06 19.19 -27.78
N HIS A 12 -48.20 19.81 -27.45
CA HIS A 12 -48.82 20.84 -28.29
C HIS A 12 -48.25 22.22 -27.95
N ILE A 13 -47.63 22.88 -28.94
CA ILE A 13 -47.11 24.24 -28.83
C ILE A 13 -47.75 25.06 -29.94
N ASP A 14 -48.51 26.08 -29.56
CA ASP A 14 -49.04 27.06 -30.50
C ASP A 14 -47.96 28.11 -30.81
N TYR A 15 -47.54 28.17 -32.07
CA TYR A 15 -46.55 29.13 -32.55
C TYR A 15 -47.09 29.91 -33.74
N THR A 16 -47.10 31.24 -33.65
CA THR A 16 -47.46 32.14 -34.74
C THR A 16 -46.26 33.03 -35.09
N PRO A 17 -45.69 32.92 -36.31
CA PRO A 17 -44.59 33.78 -36.72
C PRO A 17 -44.98 35.26 -36.71
N SER A 18 -44.13 36.11 -36.14
CA SER A 18 -44.33 37.56 -36.15
C SER A 18 -43.80 38.18 -37.45
N THR A 19 -44.58 39.08 -38.06
CA THR A 19 -44.15 39.89 -39.22
C THR A 19 -43.65 41.25 -38.74
N ILE A 20 -42.42 41.63 -39.11
CA ILE A 20 -41.83 42.93 -38.79
C ILE A 20 -41.75 43.76 -40.08
N SER A 21 -42.39 44.93 -40.10
CA SER A 21 -42.34 45.88 -41.23
C SER A 21 -42.25 47.33 -40.75
N ILE A 22 -41.63 48.19 -41.55
CA ILE A 22 -41.60 49.63 -41.30
C ILE A 22 -42.82 50.24 -41.98
N GLN A 23 -43.81 50.68 -41.19
CA GLN A 23 -45.07 51.19 -41.73
C GLN A 23 -44.90 52.43 -42.63
N ASN A 24 -43.94 53.29 -42.30
CA ASN A 24 -43.61 54.51 -43.04
C ASN A 24 -42.29 54.40 -43.82
N GLU A 25 -41.98 53.20 -44.35
CA GLU A 25 -40.70 52.92 -45.02
C GLU A 25 -40.37 53.93 -46.13
N ALA A 26 -41.34 54.27 -46.97
CA ALA A 26 -41.15 55.21 -48.06
C ALA A 26 -40.79 56.62 -47.56
N GLU A 27 -41.37 57.07 -46.44
CA GLU A 27 -41.07 58.37 -45.84
C GLU A 27 -39.71 58.35 -45.15
N LEU A 28 -39.40 57.26 -44.43
CA LEU A 28 -38.11 57.08 -43.76
C LEU A 28 -36.97 57.00 -44.78
N ALA A 29 -37.15 56.28 -45.88
CA ALA A 29 -36.18 56.19 -46.97
C ALA A 29 -35.90 57.56 -47.58
N LYS A 30 -36.95 58.35 -47.86
CA LYS A 30 -36.80 59.74 -48.35
C LYS A 30 -36.09 60.64 -47.34
N LEU A 31 -36.41 60.52 -46.06
CA LEU A 31 -35.72 61.28 -45.01
C LEU A 31 -34.22 60.95 -44.97
N VAL A 32 -33.87 59.66 -45.04
CA VAL A 32 -32.48 59.20 -45.07
C VAL A 32 -31.77 59.71 -46.32
N GLU A 33 -32.39 59.58 -47.49
CA GLU A 33 -31.82 60.05 -48.77
C GLU A 33 -31.57 61.56 -48.74
N ASN A 34 -32.55 62.35 -48.30
CA ASN A 34 -32.42 63.80 -48.17
C ASN A 34 -31.35 64.19 -47.16
N THR A 35 -31.28 63.49 -46.02
CA THR A 35 -30.26 63.71 -44.99
C THR A 35 -28.86 63.45 -45.57
N VAL A 36 -28.68 62.32 -46.25
CA VAL A 36 -27.40 61.96 -46.89
C VAL A 36 -27.02 62.99 -47.95
N LYS A 37 -27.96 63.40 -48.81
CA LYS A 37 -27.72 64.40 -49.87
C LYS A 37 -27.34 65.75 -49.28
N HIS A 38 -28.04 66.21 -48.24
CA HIS A 38 -27.76 67.47 -47.57
C HIS A 38 -26.34 67.46 -46.97
N TYR A 39 -26.02 66.49 -46.12
CA TYR A 39 -24.73 66.47 -45.45
C TYR A 39 -23.55 66.15 -46.39
N LYS A 40 -23.75 65.42 -47.50
CA LYS A 40 -22.72 65.23 -48.54
C LYS A 40 -22.43 66.49 -49.36
N SER A 41 -23.38 67.43 -49.44
CA SER A 41 -23.21 68.68 -50.19
C SER A 41 -22.43 69.74 -49.41
N LEU A 42 -22.21 69.53 -48.11
CA LEU A 42 -21.46 70.44 -47.26
C LEU A 42 -19.96 70.21 -47.40
N THR A 43 -19.22 71.30 -47.65
CA THR A 43 -17.75 71.33 -47.64
C THR A 43 -17.27 72.13 -46.43
N PHE A 44 -16.61 71.47 -45.48
CA PHE A 44 -16.08 72.11 -44.28
C PHE A 44 -14.64 72.60 -44.53
N THR A 45 -14.31 73.79 -44.02
CA THR A 45 -12.95 74.38 -44.07
C THR A 45 -12.37 74.50 -42.66
N GLU A 46 -11.10 74.85 -42.50
CA GLU A 46 -10.44 74.95 -41.17
C GLU A 46 -11.12 75.94 -40.21
N GLY A 47 -11.87 76.93 -40.71
CA GLY A 47 -12.66 77.85 -39.88
C GLY A 47 -14.02 77.31 -39.40
N ASP A 48 -14.49 76.16 -39.91
CA ASP A 48 -15.85 75.63 -39.69
C ASP A 48 -15.86 74.31 -38.88
N ILE A 49 -14.91 74.18 -37.97
CA ILE A 49 -14.74 72.96 -37.14
C ILE A 49 -15.98 72.69 -36.29
N GLN A 50 -16.66 73.72 -35.79
CA GLN A 50 -17.84 73.55 -34.95
C GLN A 50 -19.04 73.05 -35.77
N GLY A 51 -19.28 73.61 -36.95
CA GLY A 51 -20.34 73.14 -37.85
C GLY A 51 -20.13 71.69 -38.27
N ALA A 52 -18.89 71.28 -38.55
CA ALA A 52 -18.55 69.88 -38.84
C ALA A 52 -18.83 68.93 -37.66
N LYS A 53 -18.54 69.35 -36.42
CA LYS A 53 -18.85 68.58 -35.21
C LYS A 53 -20.36 68.44 -34.97
N ASP A 54 -21.11 69.50 -35.21
CA ASP A 54 -22.57 69.52 -35.02
C ASP A 54 -23.27 68.66 -36.09
N ALA A 55 -22.81 68.71 -37.33
CA ALA A 55 -23.27 67.84 -38.42
C ALA A 55 -23.00 66.36 -38.11
N ARG A 56 -21.79 66.01 -37.66
CA ARG A 56 -21.45 64.65 -37.23
C ARG A 56 -22.32 64.17 -36.08
N THR A 57 -22.57 65.04 -35.10
CA THR A 57 -23.41 64.72 -33.94
C THR A 57 -24.85 64.45 -34.36
N SER A 58 -25.39 65.27 -35.26
CA SER A 58 -26.74 65.10 -35.81
C SER A 58 -26.91 63.77 -36.55
N LEU A 59 -25.95 63.41 -37.41
CA LEU A 59 -25.94 62.10 -38.09
C LEU A 59 -25.86 60.93 -37.10
N ASN A 60 -24.99 61.03 -36.09
CA ASN A 60 -24.88 60.02 -35.05
C ASN A 60 -26.19 59.83 -34.26
N ASN A 61 -26.92 60.91 -33.99
CA ASN A 61 -28.20 60.83 -33.29
C ASN A 61 -29.26 60.09 -34.11
N ILE A 62 -29.33 60.34 -35.42
CA ILE A 62 -30.24 59.61 -36.33
C ILE A 62 -29.90 58.12 -36.37
N ILE A 63 -28.61 57.76 -36.49
CA ILE A 63 -28.16 56.36 -36.46
C ILE A 63 -28.56 55.70 -35.14
N LYS A 64 -28.33 56.37 -34.00
CA LYS A 64 -28.68 55.85 -32.67
C LYS A 64 -30.17 55.62 -32.52
N LEU A 65 -31.02 56.49 -33.07
CA LEU A 65 -32.48 56.35 -32.98
C LEU A 65 -32.95 55.11 -33.75
N LEU A 66 -32.46 54.91 -34.97
CA LEU A 66 -32.76 53.72 -35.78
C LEU A 66 -32.29 52.43 -35.08
N ASP A 67 -31.08 52.46 -34.52
CA ASP A 67 -30.55 51.31 -33.76
C ASP A 67 -31.35 51.03 -32.49
N ALA A 68 -31.75 52.08 -31.75
CA ALA A 68 -32.60 51.94 -30.57
C ALA A 68 -33.94 51.31 -30.91
N LYS A 69 -34.60 51.75 -32.00
CA LYS A 69 -35.87 51.15 -32.45
C LYS A 69 -35.70 49.71 -32.92
N ARG A 70 -34.62 49.38 -33.63
CA ARG A 70 -34.27 47.99 -33.97
C ARG A 70 -34.14 47.12 -32.72
N LYS A 71 -33.44 47.62 -31.69
CA LYS A 71 -33.23 46.90 -30.42
C LYS A 71 -34.51 46.73 -29.63
N GLU A 72 -35.36 47.75 -29.60
CA GLU A 72 -36.68 47.72 -28.95
C GLU A 72 -37.57 46.64 -29.58
N VAL A 73 -37.68 46.61 -30.91
CA VAL A 73 -38.42 45.57 -31.63
C VAL A 73 -37.82 44.18 -31.36
N LYS A 74 -36.48 44.07 -31.38
CA LYS A 74 -35.79 42.81 -31.04
C LYS A 74 -36.16 42.28 -29.67
N LYS A 75 -36.15 43.16 -28.67
CA LYS A 75 -36.48 42.82 -27.29
C LYS A 75 -37.92 42.35 -27.16
N GLY A 76 -38.86 43.04 -27.83
CA GLY A 76 -40.28 42.72 -27.75
C GLY A 76 -40.65 41.32 -28.24
N TYR A 77 -39.98 40.78 -29.27
CA TYR A 77 -40.23 39.41 -29.72
C TYR A 77 -39.34 38.38 -29.03
N SER A 78 -38.17 38.75 -28.48
CA SER A 78 -37.33 37.82 -27.73
C SER A 78 -37.89 37.53 -26.34
N GLU A 79 -38.53 38.50 -25.68
CA GLU A 79 -39.12 38.32 -24.35
C GLU A 79 -40.13 37.14 -24.27
N PRO A 80 -41.10 36.99 -25.20
CA PRO A 80 -41.99 35.82 -25.24
C PRO A 80 -41.25 34.49 -25.51
N LEU A 81 -40.21 34.52 -26.33
CA LEU A 81 -39.38 33.34 -26.63
C LEU A 81 -38.60 32.90 -25.39
N ASP A 82 -37.92 33.83 -24.73
CA ASP A 82 -37.14 33.59 -23.53
C ASP A 82 -38.06 33.01 -22.42
N ALA A 83 -39.25 33.61 -22.22
CA ALA A 83 -40.23 33.12 -21.25
C ALA A 83 -40.77 31.71 -21.58
N PHE A 84 -40.90 31.37 -22.87
CA PHE A 84 -41.27 30.02 -23.29
C PHE A 84 -40.14 29.02 -23.00
N GLU A 85 -38.90 29.35 -23.38
CA GLU A 85 -37.74 28.51 -23.11
C GLU A 85 -37.55 28.25 -21.62
N ASP A 86 -37.71 29.28 -20.79
CA ASP A 86 -37.56 29.17 -19.34
C ASP A 86 -38.61 28.23 -18.74
N LYS A 87 -39.86 28.27 -19.21
CA LYS A 87 -40.90 27.31 -18.80
C LYS A 87 -40.56 25.88 -19.19
N ILE A 88 -40.07 25.67 -20.41
CA ILE A 88 -39.65 24.32 -20.86
C ILE A 88 -38.48 23.83 -20.01
N LYS A 89 -37.47 24.68 -19.75
CA LYS A 89 -36.34 24.35 -18.87
C LYS A 89 -36.79 24.02 -17.45
N GLU A 90 -37.78 24.74 -16.92
CA GLU A 90 -38.36 24.43 -15.61
C GLU A 90 -39.01 23.04 -15.59
N PHE A 91 -39.82 22.70 -16.60
CA PHE A 91 -40.43 21.36 -16.70
C PHE A 91 -39.37 20.25 -16.82
N VAL A 92 -38.33 20.46 -17.63
CA VAL A 92 -37.21 19.52 -17.74
C VAL A 92 -36.51 19.36 -16.39
N SER A 93 -36.24 20.46 -15.69
CA SER A 93 -35.58 20.44 -14.38
C SER A 93 -36.38 19.67 -13.33
N GLN A 94 -37.71 19.84 -13.29
CA GLN A 94 -38.59 19.08 -12.39
C GLN A 94 -38.52 17.57 -12.67
N ILE A 95 -38.48 17.16 -13.94
CA ILE A 95 -38.35 15.76 -14.34
C ILE A 95 -36.96 15.22 -13.97
N ASP A 96 -35.90 15.98 -14.20
CA ASP A 96 -34.53 15.58 -13.85
C ASP A 96 -34.37 15.40 -12.33
N GLN A 97 -34.96 16.28 -11.52
CA GLN A 97 -34.96 16.12 -10.06
C GLN A 97 -35.66 14.82 -9.62
N ALA A 98 -36.82 14.51 -10.20
CA ALA A 98 -37.52 13.26 -9.92
C ALA A 98 -36.71 12.02 -10.34
N LYS A 99 -36.08 12.08 -11.53
CA LYS A 99 -35.19 11.04 -12.04
C LYS A 99 -33.99 10.80 -11.11
N GLU A 100 -33.35 11.87 -10.65
CA GLU A 100 -32.21 11.80 -9.74
C GLU A 100 -32.60 11.19 -8.39
N GLY A 101 -33.76 11.59 -7.83
CA GLY A 101 -34.28 11.00 -6.60
C GLY A 101 -34.55 9.50 -6.72
N ILE A 102 -35.03 9.03 -7.88
CA ILE A 102 -35.20 7.60 -8.18
C ILE A 102 -33.84 6.91 -8.26
N ALA A 103 -32.86 7.50 -8.95
CA ALA A 103 -31.52 6.93 -9.09
C ALA A 103 -30.84 6.73 -7.72
N GLN A 104 -30.88 7.75 -6.86
CA GLN A 104 -30.34 7.67 -5.49
C GLN A 104 -31.06 6.62 -4.64
N SER A 105 -32.38 6.47 -4.81
CA SER A 105 -33.15 5.45 -4.09
C SER A 105 -32.78 4.04 -4.56
N LEU A 106 -32.55 3.86 -5.86
CA LEU A 106 -32.10 2.59 -6.44
C LEU A 106 -30.69 2.24 -5.94
N GLU A 107 -29.76 3.19 -5.96
CA GLU A 107 -28.40 2.99 -5.47
C GLU A 107 -28.37 2.59 -3.98
N LYS A 108 -29.20 3.23 -3.14
CA LYS A 108 -29.35 2.84 -1.73
C LYS A 108 -29.86 1.42 -1.57
N PHE A 109 -30.87 1.03 -2.35
CA PHE A 109 -31.41 -0.32 -2.30
C PHE A 109 -30.38 -1.35 -2.77
N GLU A 110 -29.67 -1.08 -3.87
CA GLU A 110 -28.62 -1.96 -4.39
C GLU A 110 -27.44 -2.11 -3.42
N THR A 111 -27.09 -1.03 -2.72
CA THR A 111 -26.04 -1.02 -1.68
C THR A 111 -26.47 -1.86 -0.49
N GLN A 112 -27.66 -1.65 0.08
CA GLN A 112 -28.18 -2.45 1.20
C GLN A 112 -28.27 -3.94 0.83
N GLU A 113 -28.74 -4.25 -0.37
CA GLU A 113 -28.78 -5.60 -0.90
C GLU A 113 -27.38 -6.22 -1.03
N ARG A 114 -26.36 -5.42 -1.36
CA ARG A 114 -24.96 -5.89 -1.43
C ARG A 114 -24.36 -6.09 -0.05
N GLU A 115 -24.65 -5.21 0.90
CA GLU A 115 -24.25 -5.36 2.31
C GLU A 115 -24.84 -6.66 2.90
N GLY A 116 -26.14 -6.92 2.70
CA GLY A 116 -26.76 -8.17 3.14
C GLY A 116 -26.17 -9.42 2.46
N ARG A 117 -25.69 -9.30 1.22
CA ARG A 117 -24.92 -10.39 0.56
C ARG A 117 -23.53 -10.54 1.18
N GLN A 118 -22.85 -9.46 1.49
CA GLN A 118 -21.55 -9.49 2.16
C GLN A 118 -21.64 -10.17 3.52
N GLU A 119 -22.66 -9.89 4.32
CA GLU A 119 -22.92 -10.56 5.59
C GLU A 119 -23.08 -12.09 5.41
N LYS A 120 -23.81 -12.51 4.36
CA LYS A 120 -23.96 -13.94 4.05
C LYS A 120 -22.66 -14.61 3.63
N VAL A 121 -21.83 -13.91 2.83
CA VAL A 121 -20.49 -14.42 2.46
C VAL A 121 -19.65 -14.55 3.72
N GLN A 122 -19.61 -13.52 4.58
CA GLN A 122 -18.86 -13.55 5.83
C GLN A 122 -19.33 -14.69 6.74
N ALA A 123 -20.64 -14.89 6.89
CA ALA A 123 -21.17 -16.01 7.67
C ALA A 123 -20.70 -17.36 7.13
N LYS A 124 -20.64 -17.52 5.80
CA LYS A 124 -20.15 -18.76 5.17
C LYS A 124 -18.64 -18.95 5.32
N VAL A 125 -17.86 -17.88 5.21
CA VAL A 125 -16.42 -17.88 5.51
C VAL A 125 -16.17 -18.30 6.95
N ASN A 126 -16.89 -17.71 7.91
CA ASN A 126 -16.79 -18.04 9.33
C ASN A 126 -17.10 -19.52 9.61
N GLU A 127 -18.19 -20.03 9.00
CA GLU A 127 -18.57 -21.44 9.10
C GLU A 127 -17.43 -22.35 8.63
N LEU A 128 -16.92 -22.13 7.41
CA LEU A 128 -15.86 -22.95 6.81
C LEU A 128 -14.52 -22.84 7.55
N CYS A 129 -14.14 -21.63 7.98
CA CYS A 129 -12.91 -21.40 8.74
C CYS A 129 -12.96 -22.10 10.11
N SER A 130 -14.12 -22.14 10.77
CA SER A 130 -14.27 -22.83 12.07
C SER A 130 -13.99 -24.32 11.98
N VAL A 131 -14.30 -24.96 10.83
CA VAL A 131 -14.08 -26.39 10.60
C VAL A 131 -12.59 -26.72 10.57
N VAL A 132 -11.76 -25.82 10.03
CA VAL A 132 -10.32 -26.03 9.83
C VAL A 132 -9.44 -25.29 10.83
N GLY A 133 -10.03 -24.51 11.74
CA GLY A 133 -9.28 -23.72 12.73
C GLY A 133 -8.49 -22.54 12.14
N VAL A 134 -8.96 -21.98 11.03
CA VAL A 134 -8.40 -20.76 10.43
C VAL A 134 -9.12 -19.54 11.00
N ASP A 135 -8.39 -18.45 11.20
CA ASP A 135 -8.98 -17.17 11.58
C ASP A 135 -9.67 -16.55 10.35
N PRO A 136 -11.00 -16.31 10.38
CA PRO A 136 -11.73 -15.74 9.26
C PRO A 136 -11.20 -14.39 8.77
N GLU A 137 -10.55 -13.61 9.64
CA GLU A 137 -9.97 -12.30 9.27
C GLU A 137 -8.81 -12.41 8.27
N GLN A 138 -8.23 -13.61 8.14
CA GLN A 138 -7.18 -13.90 7.17
C GLN A 138 -7.72 -14.10 5.74
N ILE A 139 -9.05 -14.24 5.59
CA ILE A 139 -9.71 -14.44 4.31
C ILE A 139 -10.24 -13.11 3.80
N GLU A 140 -9.61 -12.59 2.74
CA GLU A 140 -10.13 -11.44 2.02
C GLU A 140 -11.42 -11.81 1.26
N ILE A 141 -12.52 -11.10 1.54
CA ILE A 141 -13.77 -11.25 0.81
C ILE A 141 -13.65 -10.56 -0.55
N LEU A 142 -13.69 -11.35 -1.61
CA LEU A 142 -13.64 -10.83 -2.98
C LEU A 142 -14.99 -10.23 -3.40
N ASP A 143 -14.95 -9.09 -4.07
CA ASP A 143 -16.14 -8.38 -4.58
C ASP A 143 -17.08 -9.28 -5.39
N GLN A 144 -16.50 -10.16 -6.21
CA GLN A 144 -17.25 -11.10 -7.04
C GLN A 144 -18.15 -12.06 -6.24
N TRP A 145 -17.81 -12.37 -4.99
CA TRP A 145 -18.61 -13.22 -4.11
C TRP A 145 -19.85 -12.51 -3.59
N THR A 146 -19.85 -11.17 -3.57
CA THR A 146 -20.99 -10.35 -3.14
C THR A 146 -21.92 -9.95 -4.28
N ASN A 147 -21.57 -10.27 -5.52
CA ASN A 147 -22.40 -9.99 -6.69
C ASN A 147 -23.70 -10.79 -6.67
N LYS A 148 -24.79 -10.22 -7.21
CA LYS A 148 -26.09 -10.92 -7.32
C LYS A 148 -25.97 -12.29 -8.00
N GLY A 149 -25.08 -12.41 -9.00
CA GLY A 149 -24.81 -13.66 -9.71
C GLY A 149 -24.16 -14.77 -8.88
N ALA A 150 -23.57 -14.45 -7.72
CA ALA A 150 -22.97 -15.41 -6.80
C ALA A 150 -24.01 -16.20 -5.98
N PHE A 151 -25.27 -15.76 -5.97
CA PHE A 151 -26.34 -16.31 -5.15
C PHE A 151 -27.40 -17.06 -5.97
N THR A 152 -28.05 -18.02 -5.34
CA THR A 152 -29.17 -18.76 -5.93
C THR A 152 -30.44 -17.91 -5.96
N LEU A 153 -31.19 -17.99 -7.06
CA LEU A 153 -32.42 -17.19 -7.24
C LEU A 153 -33.55 -17.59 -6.27
N ALA A 154 -33.58 -18.85 -5.83
CA ALA A 154 -34.68 -19.39 -5.03
C ALA A 154 -34.57 -19.07 -3.54
N LYS A 155 -33.36 -19.14 -2.97
CA LYS A 155 -33.12 -19.01 -1.51
C LYS A 155 -32.15 -17.90 -1.14
N GLY A 156 -31.49 -17.26 -2.11
CA GLY A 156 -30.48 -16.24 -1.83
C GLY A 156 -29.30 -16.78 -1.04
N GLU A 157 -28.98 -18.06 -1.23
CA GLU A 157 -27.80 -18.76 -0.68
C GLU A 157 -26.64 -18.69 -1.67
N LEU A 158 -25.39 -18.78 -1.19
CA LEU A 158 -24.22 -18.83 -2.07
C LEU A 158 -24.28 -20.05 -3.00
N LYS A 159 -23.93 -19.86 -4.27
CA LYS A 159 -23.78 -20.96 -5.22
C LYS A 159 -22.60 -21.85 -4.82
N ALA A 160 -22.73 -23.15 -5.11
CA ALA A 160 -21.69 -24.13 -4.81
C ALA A 160 -20.31 -23.79 -5.43
N ALA A 161 -20.29 -23.16 -6.62
CA ALA A 161 -19.04 -22.71 -7.24
C ALA A 161 -18.30 -21.69 -6.37
N ILE A 162 -19.02 -20.70 -5.81
CA ILE A 162 -18.44 -19.67 -4.94
C ILE A 162 -17.99 -20.28 -3.60
N VAL A 163 -18.79 -21.19 -3.04
CA VAL A 163 -18.41 -21.93 -1.83
C VAL A 163 -17.13 -22.73 -2.07
N LYS A 164 -16.96 -23.35 -3.25
CA LYS A 164 -15.74 -24.07 -3.64
C LYS A 164 -14.54 -23.14 -3.71
N GLU A 165 -14.67 -21.96 -4.32
CA GLU A 165 -13.60 -20.95 -4.36
C GLU A 165 -13.20 -20.47 -2.96
N ILE A 166 -14.17 -20.16 -2.09
CA ILE A 166 -13.91 -19.79 -0.70
C ILE A 166 -13.15 -20.92 0.01
N THR A 167 -13.58 -22.17 -0.19
CA THR A 167 -12.94 -23.34 0.42
C THR A 167 -11.51 -23.54 -0.10
N GLU A 168 -11.26 -23.32 -1.39
CA GLU A 168 -9.92 -23.37 -1.98
C GLU A 168 -8.99 -22.33 -1.35
N LYS A 169 -9.46 -21.08 -1.19
CA LYS A 169 -8.70 -20.02 -0.50
C LYS A 169 -8.37 -20.36 0.95
N ILE A 170 -9.33 -20.92 1.68
CA ILE A 170 -9.11 -21.39 3.05
C ILE A 170 -8.06 -22.51 3.06
N ASN A 171 -8.15 -23.46 2.13
CA ASN A 171 -7.21 -24.58 2.05
C ASN A 171 -5.78 -24.16 1.67
N GLU A 172 -5.61 -23.12 0.86
CA GLU A 172 -4.30 -22.51 0.58
C GLU A 172 -3.62 -22.07 1.88
N ILE A 173 -4.33 -21.31 2.73
CA ILE A 173 -3.81 -20.85 4.03
C ILE A 173 -3.51 -22.03 4.97
N VAL A 174 -4.38 -23.03 5.00
CA VAL A 174 -4.15 -24.24 5.81
C VAL A 174 -2.88 -24.95 5.35
N SER A 175 -2.70 -25.12 4.04
CA SER A 175 -1.52 -25.76 3.46
C SER A 175 -0.25 -24.98 3.80
N GLU A 176 -0.27 -23.66 3.68
CA GLU A 176 0.87 -22.80 4.03
C GLU A 176 1.26 -22.95 5.50
N LYS A 177 0.28 -22.95 6.41
CA LYS A 177 0.52 -23.16 7.85
C LYS A 177 1.09 -24.56 8.13
N GLN A 178 0.59 -25.59 7.46
CA GLN A 178 1.09 -26.95 7.61
C GLN A 178 2.52 -27.08 7.07
N THR A 179 2.83 -26.51 5.91
CA THR A 179 4.18 -26.48 5.35
C THR A 179 5.14 -25.73 6.27
N LEU A 180 4.74 -24.58 6.81
CA LEU A 180 5.54 -23.84 7.77
C LEU A 180 5.82 -24.67 9.04
N ALA A 181 4.80 -25.32 9.59
CA ALA A 181 4.96 -26.20 10.76
C ALA A 181 5.90 -27.38 10.48
N ALA A 182 5.76 -28.04 9.32
CA ALA A 182 6.64 -29.12 8.90
C ALA A 182 8.09 -28.64 8.72
N ASN A 183 8.30 -27.49 8.08
CA ASN A 183 9.62 -26.89 7.90
C ASN A 183 10.29 -26.58 9.25
N LYS A 184 9.54 -26.05 10.22
CA LYS A 184 10.03 -25.82 11.58
C LYS A 184 10.47 -27.12 12.24
N GLN A 185 9.68 -28.18 12.13
CA GLN A 185 10.02 -29.49 12.69
C GLN A 185 11.29 -30.08 12.04
N VAL A 186 11.48 -29.89 10.72
CA VAL A 186 12.71 -30.31 10.03
C VAL A 186 13.93 -29.57 10.59
N ILE A 187 13.83 -28.24 10.76
CA ILE A 187 14.91 -27.43 11.32
C ILE A 187 15.20 -27.80 12.78
N GLU A 188 14.16 -28.02 13.58
CA GLU A 188 14.29 -28.40 14.97
C GLU A 188 15.11 -29.69 15.10
N ASN A 189 14.66 -30.75 14.44
CA ASN A 189 15.36 -32.04 14.43
C ASN A 189 16.79 -31.94 13.87
N TYR A 190 17.00 -31.12 12.83
CA TYR A 190 18.32 -30.96 12.22
C TYR A 190 19.29 -30.22 13.14
N ALA A 191 18.85 -29.14 13.78
CA ALA A 191 19.67 -28.38 14.73
C ALA A 191 20.03 -29.23 15.96
N GLU A 192 19.08 -29.99 16.51
CA GLU A 192 19.32 -30.93 17.62
C GLU A 192 20.35 -31.99 17.25
N ALA A 193 20.20 -32.63 16.08
CA ALA A 193 21.12 -33.65 15.60
C ALA A 193 22.56 -33.10 15.43
N MET A 194 22.70 -31.81 15.15
CA MET A 194 24.00 -31.14 15.02
C MET A 194 24.51 -30.54 16.35
N GLY A 195 23.78 -30.71 17.46
CA GLY A 195 24.15 -30.19 18.78
C GLY A 195 24.13 -28.66 18.85
N LEU A 196 23.18 -28.03 18.16
CA LEU A 196 22.90 -26.60 18.21
C LEU A 196 21.55 -26.34 18.92
N ASP A 197 21.37 -25.11 19.41
CA ASP A 197 20.07 -24.66 19.94
C ASP A 197 19.04 -24.54 18.81
N PRO A 198 17.91 -25.29 18.85
CA PRO A 198 16.91 -25.27 17.79
C PRO A 198 16.08 -23.99 17.75
N VAL A 199 15.85 -23.36 18.91
CA VAL A 199 14.93 -22.23 19.08
C VAL A 199 15.33 -21.06 18.19
N SER A 200 16.63 -20.76 18.14
CA SER A 200 17.17 -19.68 17.33
C SER A 200 16.91 -19.86 15.82
N TRP A 201 16.98 -21.09 15.33
CA TRP A 201 16.78 -21.42 13.92
C TRP A 201 15.30 -21.51 13.53
N VAL A 202 14.46 -22.03 14.42
CA VAL A 202 13.00 -22.03 14.24
C VAL A 202 12.47 -20.59 14.16
N ARG A 203 12.97 -19.69 15.03
CA ARG A 203 12.66 -18.25 14.96
C ARG A 203 13.07 -17.63 13.62
N TRP A 204 14.12 -18.15 12.99
CA TRP A 204 14.56 -17.64 11.71
C TRP A 204 13.59 -18.03 10.58
N ILE A 205 13.03 -19.25 10.62
CA ILE A 205 11.90 -19.62 9.75
C ILE A 205 10.66 -18.75 10.02
N ASP A 206 10.36 -18.40 11.27
CA ASP A 206 9.25 -17.49 11.61
C ASP A 206 9.39 -16.09 10.99
N GLN A 207 10.61 -15.67 10.66
CA GLN A 207 10.88 -14.40 9.98
C GLN A 207 10.70 -14.48 8.46
N GLY A 208 10.29 -15.64 7.92
CA GLY A 208 9.99 -15.85 6.51
C GLY A 208 11.15 -16.41 5.69
N HIS A 209 12.22 -16.90 6.33
CA HIS A 209 13.34 -17.54 5.62
C HIS A 209 12.97 -18.95 5.11
N GLU A 210 13.52 -19.32 3.95
CA GLU A 210 13.25 -20.61 3.33
C GLU A 210 13.97 -21.74 4.07
N LEU A 211 13.36 -22.93 4.08
CA LEU A 211 13.93 -24.14 4.70
C LEU A 211 15.39 -24.40 4.27
N GLN A 212 15.69 -24.34 2.97
CA GLN A 212 17.05 -24.64 2.47
C GLN A 212 18.07 -23.58 2.92
N GLU A 213 17.68 -22.31 2.93
CA GLU A 213 18.54 -21.22 3.42
C GLU A 213 18.94 -21.44 4.88
N VAL A 214 17.97 -21.80 5.73
CA VAL A 214 18.20 -22.08 7.15
C VAL A 214 19.10 -23.30 7.34
N ILE A 215 18.87 -24.39 6.60
CA ILE A 215 19.71 -25.60 6.64
C ILE A 215 21.15 -25.27 6.25
N ASP A 216 21.36 -24.47 5.21
CA ASP A 216 22.71 -24.14 4.74
C ASP A 216 23.48 -23.26 5.73
N GLN A 217 22.81 -22.32 6.41
CA GLN A 217 23.44 -21.59 7.50
C GLN A 217 23.79 -22.49 8.69
N ILE A 218 22.92 -23.42 9.07
CA ILE A 218 23.23 -24.40 10.11
C ILE A 218 24.50 -25.17 9.75
N LYS A 219 24.61 -25.67 8.50
CA LYS A 219 25.83 -26.36 8.02
C LYS A 219 27.07 -25.49 8.14
N GLN A 220 26.99 -24.20 7.79
CA GLN A 220 28.11 -23.28 7.89
C GLN A 220 28.56 -23.09 9.35
N VAL A 221 27.61 -22.90 10.27
CA VAL A 221 27.90 -22.76 11.70
C VAL A 221 28.52 -24.03 12.28
N VAL A 222 28.01 -25.21 11.91
CA VAL A 222 28.57 -26.50 12.33
C VAL A 222 29.99 -26.69 11.79
N ALA A 223 30.22 -26.39 10.51
CA ALA A 223 31.54 -26.50 9.89
C ALA A 223 32.56 -25.56 10.56
N GLU A 224 32.16 -24.33 10.88
CA GLU A 224 33.00 -23.37 11.60
C GLU A 224 33.31 -23.85 13.02
N LYS A 225 32.30 -24.36 13.75
CA LYS A 225 32.49 -24.98 15.07
C LYS A 225 33.47 -26.15 15.01
N GLN A 226 33.34 -27.04 14.03
CA GLN A 226 34.25 -28.18 13.83
C GLN A 226 35.68 -27.73 13.50
N ARG A 227 35.86 -26.72 12.64
CA ARG A 227 37.18 -26.16 12.32
C ARG A 227 37.87 -25.60 13.57
N ARG A 228 37.13 -24.88 14.42
CA ARG A 228 37.65 -24.34 15.68
C ARG A 228 38.07 -25.45 16.65
N LEU A 229 37.24 -26.48 16.80
CA LEU A 229 37.56 -27.63 17.64
C LEU A 229 38.79 -28.39 17.12
N ALA A 230 38.90 -28.61 15.81
CA ALA A 230 40.05 -29.25 15.20
C ALA A 230 41.34 -28.41 15.34
N ALA A 231 41.25 -27.08 15.21
CA ALA A 231 42.38 -26.18 15.43
C ALA A 231 42.82 -26.20 16.90
N ALA A 232 41.88 -26.15 17.85
CA ALA A 232 42.17 -26.27 19.28
C ALA A 232 42.83 -27.61 19.63
N ALA A 233 42.35 -28.71 19.06
CA ALA A 233 42.94 -30.03 19.27
C ALA A 233 44.40 -30.12 18.75
N LYS A 234 44.70 -29.51 17.60
CA LYS A 234 46.09 -29.45 17.09
C LYS A 234 47.01 -28.66 18.01
N VAL A 235 46.55 -27.52 18.54
CA VAL A 235 47.31 -26.71 19.49
C VAL A 235 47.62 -27.51 20.77
N ILE A 236 46.66 -28.28 21.29
CA ILE A 236 46.86 -29.14 22.47
C ILE A 236 47.90 -30.24 22.17
N GLN A 237 47.83 -30.89 21.01
CA GLN A 237 48.77 -31.94 20.62
C GLN A 237 50.21 -31.42 20.44
N GLU A 238 50.39 -30.22 19.89
CA GLU A 238 51.71 -29.58 19.75
C GLU A 238 52.33 -29.21 21.11
N VAL A 239 51.51 -28.89 22.10
CA VAL A 239 51.95 -28.63 23.49
C VAL A 239 52.37 -29.93 24.18
N GLU A 240 51.63 -31.03 24.01
CA GLU A 240 51.96 -32.34 24.58
C GLU A 240 53.22 -32.97 23.96
N GLN A 241 53.47 -32.80 22.66
CA GLN A 241 54.65 -33.38 21.99
C GLN A 241 55.97 -32.64 22.28
N ASN A 242 55.92 -31.41 22.80
CA ASN A 242 57.10 -30.61 23.15
C ASN A 242 57.47 -30.68 24.65
N GLU A 243 56.91 -31.61 25.42
CA GLU A 243 57.42 -31.89 26.76
C GLU A 243 58.87 -32.44 26.69
N PRO A 244 59.87 -31.80 27.32
CA PRO A 244 61.24 -32.30 27.27
C PRO A 244 61.37 -33.63 28.03
N VAL A 245 61.62 -34.71 27.29
CA VAL A 245 61.99 -36.02 27.83
C VAL A 245 63.25 -35.87 28.69
N ARG A 246 63.09 -36.01 30.01
CA ARG A 246 64.17 -35.98 30.99
C ARG A 246 65.05 -37.22 30.80
N SER A 247 66.14 -37.11 30.03
CA SER A 247 67.10 -38.22 29.88
C SER A 247 67.90 -38.39 31.18
N MET A 248 67.58 -39.41 31.98
CA MET A 248 68.53 -39.91 32.98
C MET A 248 69.61 -40.72 32.26
N ARG A 249 70.85 -40.19 32.23
CA ARG A 249 72.03 -41.04 32.02
C ARG A 249 72.54 -41.46 33.39
N HIS A 250 72.63 -42.77 33.62
CA HIS A 250 73.31 -43.34 34.77
C HIS A 250 74.80 -43.50 34.41
N ASP A 251 75.69 -43.10 35.32
CA ASP A 251 77.12 -43.40 35.28
C ASP A 251 77.37 -44.63 36.17
N GLU A 252 78.10 -45.62 35.68
CA GLU A 252 78.17 -46.98 36.23
C GLU A 252 79.26 -47.20 37.30
N GLU A 253 80.00 -46.18 37.76
CA GLU A 253 81.16 -46.42 38.63
C GLU A 253 81.11 -45.82 40.06
N THR A 254 80.23 -44.88 40.41
CA THR A 254 80.09 -44.42 41.81
C THR A 254 78.69 -43.90 42.11
N GLY A 255 77.93 -44.67 42.91
CA GLY A 255 76.53 -44.39 43.22
C GLY A 255 76.29 -43.28 44.24
N GLU A 256 76.56 -42.02 43.91
CA GLU A 256 76.02 -40.85 44.63
C GLU A 256 75.59 -39.70 43.69
N ILE A 257 74.49 -39.04 44.09
CA ILE A 257 73.73 -38.03 43.34
C ILE A 257 74.36 -36.65 43.59
N LEU A 258 74.78 -35.96 42.52
CA LEU A 258 75.13 -34.54 42.59
C LEU A 258 73.94 -33.68 42.13
N GLU A 259 73.29 -33.06 43.11
CA GLU A 259 72.31 -32.00 42.97
C GLU A 259 73.01 -30.73 42.47
N ASN A 260 73.27 -30.65 41.16
CA ASN A 260 73.74 -29.41 40.54
C ASN A 260 72.56 -28.58 40.07
N SER A 261 72.17 -27.66 40.96
CA SER A 261 71.42 -26.45 40.66
C SER A 261 72.14 -25.61 39.61
N VAL A 262 71.69 -25.65 38.35
CA VAL A 262 72.04 -24.64 37.34
C VAL A 262 70.81 -24.22 36.54
N LYS A 263 70.30 -23.06 36.96
CA LYS A 263 69.60 -22.01 36.19
C LYS A 263 68.41 -22.45 35.33
N LYS A 264 67.24 -22.37 35.96
CA LYS A 264 65.96 -22.12 35.27
C LYS A 264 66.16 -20.82 34.48
N ASN A 265 66.21 -20.92 33.15
CA ASN A 265 66.12 -19.73 32.30
C ASN A 265 64.79 -19.05 32.63
N GLU A 266 64.86 -17.94 33.36
CA GLU A 266 63.79 -16.98 33.48
C GLU A 266 63.45 -16.48 32.07
N ILE A 267 62.38 -17.03 31.50
CA ILE A 267 61.58 -16.26 30.55
C ILE A 267 60.59 -15.49 31.42
N VAL A 268 61.00 -14.30 31.83
CA VAL A 268 60.11 -13.30 32.44
C VAL A 268 59.09 -12.91 31.37
N LYS A 269 57.92 -13.55 31.38
CA LYS A 269 56.70 -12.98 30.81
C LYS A 269 56.01 -12.22 31.94
N ASP A 270 55.97 -10.91 31.79
CA ASP A 270 55.28 -10.00 32.70
C ASP A 270 53.79 -10.38 32.79
N GLY A 271 53.44 -11.14 33.82
CA GLY A 271 52.11 -11.69 34.05
C GLY A 271 51.52 -11.10 35.33
N LYS A 272 50.29 -10.58 35.25
CA LYS A 272 49.57 -10.10 36.44
C LYS A 272 49.01 -11.29 37.22
N THR A 273 49.37 -11.41 38.49
CA THR A 273 48.70 -12.33 39.41
C THR A 273 47.40 -11.70 39.92
N VAL A 274 46.29 -12.42 39.80
CA VAL A 274 44.96 -11.99 40.29
C VAL A 274 44.42 -13.04 41.24
N THR A 275 43.97 -12.63 42.43
CA THR A 275 43.32 -13.52 43.40
C THR A 275 41.81 -13.41 43.29
N LEU A 276 41.14 -14.55 43.07
CA LEU A 276 39.69 -14.65 42.95
C LEU A 276 39.14 -15.47 44.12
N LYS A 277 38.14 -14.95 44.85
CA LYS A 277 37.43 -15.70 45.90
C LYS A 277 36.13 -16.24 45.32
N LEU A 278 36.07 -17.56 45.12
CA LEU A 278 34.96 -18.25 44.48
C LEU A 278 34.35 -19.27 45.45
N ARG A 279 33.05 -19.55 45.32
CA ARG A 279 32.34 -20.59 46.07
C ARG A 279 31.61 -21.49 45.08
N GLY A 280 31.85 -22.79 45.16
CA GLY A 280 31.29 -23.79 44.26
C GLY A 280 31.48 -25.19 44.82
N THR A 281 31.09 -26.21 44.06
CA THR A 281 31.33 -27.62 44.37
C THR A 281 32.69 -28.09 43.83
N ASP A 282 33.19 -29.22 44.32
CA ASP A 282 34.48 -29.79 43.90
C ASP A 282 34.53 -30.04 42.39
N ASP A 283 33.43 -30.54 41.79
CA ASP A 283 33.32 -30.76 40.35
C ASP A 283 33.42 -29.45 39.55
N GLN A 284 32.82 -28.36 40.06
CA GLN A 284 32.90 -27.05 39.43
C GLN A 284 34.32 -26.48 39.49
N PHE A 285 35.02 -26.69 40.60
CA PHE A 285 36.42 -26.27 40.74
C PHE A 285 37.38 -27.12 39.91
N PHE A 286 37.10 -28.42 39.76
CA PHE A 286 37.86 -29.31 38.89
C PHE A 286 37.75 -28.87 37.41
N LEU A 287 36.53 -28.63 36.94
CA LEU A 287 36.28 -28.11 35.58
C LEU A 287 36.93 -26.75 35.36
N LEU A 288 36.81 -25.84 36.33
CA LEU A 288 37.41 -24.51 36.26
C LEU A 288 38.94 -24.59 36.18
N ASN A 289 39.57 -25.40 37.03
CA ASN A 289 41.03 -25.58 37.02
C ASN A 289 41.50 -26.17 35.69
N LYS A 290 40.78 -27.17 35.16
CA LYS A 290 41.07 -27.75 33.85
C LYS A 290 41.03 -26.69 32.75
N SER A 291 39.98 -25.86 32.71
CA SER A 291 39.87 -24.78 31.73
C SER A 291 40.96 -23.70 31.89
N ILE A 292 41.32 -23.31 33.12
CA ILE A 292 42.37 -22.30 33.36
C ILE A 292 43.72 -22.78 32.80
N VAL A 293 44.06 -24.05 33.01
CA VAL A 293 45.29 -24.65 32.48
C VAL A 293 45.22 -24.81 30.96
N GLU A 294 44.07 -25.21 30.38
CA GLU A 294 43.88 -25.27 28.91
C GLU A 294 44.09 -23.91 28.23
N PHE A 295 43.74 -22.80 28.90
CA PHE A 295 44.01 -21.44 28.41
C PHE A 295 45.47 -20.98 28.62
N GLY A 296 46.35 -21.84 29.14
CA GLY A 296 47.77 -21.53 29.36
C GLY A 296 48.02 -20.57 30.53
N ILE A 297 47.08 -20.46 31.47
CA ILE A 297 47.19 -19.62 32.67
C ILE A 297 47.74 -20.49 33.82
N GLU A 298 48.80 -20.03 34.48
CA GLU A 298 49.41 -20.75 35.60
C GLU A 298 48.62 -20.52 36.91
N VAL A 299 48.25 -21.62 37.57
CA VAL A 299 47.64 -21.57 38.90
C VAL A 299 48.74 -21.57 39.97
N VAL A 300 48.99 -20.41 40.54
CA VAL A 300 49.97 -20.23 41.61
C VAL A 300 49.32 -20.52 42.98
N LYS A 301 49.97 -21.33 43.82
CA LYS A 301 49.51 -21.54 45.20
C LYS A 301 49.60 -20.24 45.99
N VAL A 302 48.49 -19.80 46.56
CA VAL A 302 48.50 -18.73 47.55
C VAL A 302 49.13 -19.31 48.83
N SER A 303 50.26 -18.75 49.25
CA SER A 303 50.80 -19.01 50.60
C SER A 303 49.98 -18.16 51.58
N GLU A 304 49.39 -18.78 52.60
CA GLU A 304 48.75 -18.05 53.72
C GLU A 304 49.79 -17.25 54.53
#